data_AF-A0A328AIT0-F1
#
_entry.id   AF-A0A328AIT0-F1
#
_cell.length_a   1.000
_cell.length_b   1.000
_cell.length_c   1.000
_cell.angle_alpha   90.00
_cell.angle_beta   90.00
_cell.angle_gamma   90.00
#
_symmetry.space_group_name_H-M   'P 1'
#
loop_
_entity.id
_entity.type
_entity.pdbx_description
1 polymer ?
#
loop_
_entity_poly.entity_id
_entity_poly.type
_entity_poly.pdbx_seq_one_letter_code
_entity_poly.pdbx_strand_id
1 'polypeptide(L)'
;MGLPFPNLPGAPAPAHAAPASPTVPLGDQIERLVNGGPQAWAPLLAGLLHALINLAIGAGILVVTLWVARWASRLAREALARLHGRSAPDAVLAGFLASLVRYTVVVIGGIAVLQQIGVQTTSVLAVLGAASLAIGLALQGGLSNVAAGVMILLLRPYRIGDRVKIADVVGRVHGLDLFVTRLHDLQNSVVFIPNSKALGEVVVNYSMLEVRRIDMDFGIDYDDDEDLALALLIEIAKADPRIVADPPPWAKVTALKDSSVTVTLRAWTSPAGYRDTQFDLIKAVKQRFQAAGLSFPYPHQVAVTQREFTPPDQARQEAELSSLSAAAKAEAGVVKGRSRGARSTGSTSEAKGPTG
;
A
#
# COMPACT_ATOMS: atom_id res chain seq x y z
N MET A 1 64.75 49.98 -2.70
CA MET A 1 65.20 48.62 -3.07
C MET A 1 64.11 48.04 -3.95
N GLY A 2 64.22 48.29 -5.26
CA GLY A 2 63.22 47.89 -6.25
C GLY A 2 63.52 46.50 -6.79
N LEU A 3 62.52 45.62 -6.77
CA LEU A 3 62.53 44.40 -7.56
C LEU A 3 61.66 44.65 -8.81
N PRO A 4 62.14 44.33 -10.03
CA PRO A 4 61.43 44.61 -11.26
C PRO A 4 60.31 43.58 -11.48
N PHE A 5 59.13 44.07 -11.85
CA PHE A 5 58.05 43.24 -12.39
C PHE A 5 58.43 42.73 -13.79
N PRO A 6 58.21 41.46 -14.13
CA PRO A 6 58.36 40.97 -15.48
C PRO A 6 57.27 41.55 -16.38
N ASN A 7 57.69 42.12 -17.52
CA ASN A 7 56.83 42.60 -18.60
C ASN A 7 55.84 41.52 -19.04
N LEU A 8 54.54 41.79 -18.91
CA LEU A 8 53.51 41.00 -19.58
C LEU A 8 53.62 41.25 -21.10
N PRO A 9 53.64 40.20 -21.94
CA PRO A 9 53.60 40.37 -23.39
C PRO A 9 52.30 41.07 -23.80
N GLY A 10 52.43 42.11 -24.62
CA GLY A 10 51.34 42.92 -25.12
C GLY A 10 50.25 42.11 -25.82
N ALA A 11 49.03 42.64 -25.77
CA ALA A 11 47.89 42.12 -26.50
C ALA A 11 48.25 41.81 -27.97
N PRO A 12 47.78 40.68 -28.54
CA PRO A 12 48.02 40.39 -29.94
C PRO A 12 47.39 41.50 -30.79
N ALA A 13 48.20 42.10 -31.66
CA ALA A 13 47.76 43.04 -32.68
C ALA A 13 46.59 42.45 -33.50
N PRO A 14 45.63 43.26 -33.98
CA PRO A 14 44.60 42.76 -34.88
C PRO A 14 45.28 42.12 -36.08
N ALA A 15 45.06 40.82 -36.28
CA ALA A 15 45.54 40.11 -37.44
C ALA A 15 45.09 40.87 -38.69
N HIS A 16 46.06 41.38 -39.46
CA HIS A 16 45.81 41.91 -40.79
C HIS A 16 44.95 40.90 -41.55
N ALA A 17 43.75 41.32 -41.94
CA ALA A 17 42.91 40.55 -42.84
C ALA A 17 43.76 40.15 -44.06
N ALA A 18 43.93 38.85 -44.26
CA ALA A 18 44.54 38.33 -45.46
C ALA A 18 43.82 38.94 -46.67
N PRO A 19 44.53 39.40 -47.72
CA PRO A 19 43.87 39.92 -48.90
C PRO A 19 42.94 38.83 -49.44
N ALA A 20 41.67 39.18 -49.65
CA ALA A 20 40.70 38.30 -50.28
C ALA A 20 41.32 37.75 -51.57
N SER A 21 41.53 36.43 -51.64
CA SER A 21 41.99 35.75 -52.83
C SER A 21 41.13 36.17 -54.02
N PRO A 22 41.72 36.57 -55.16
CA PRO A 22 40.95 37.07 -56.29
C PRO A 22 39.92 36.02 -56.70
N THR A 23 38.64 36.36 -56.58
CA THR A 23 37.54 35.54 -57.07
C THR A 23 37.63 35.51 -58.58
N VAL A 24 38.24 34.45 -59.11
CA VAL A 24 38.34 34.21 -60.55
C VAL A 24 36.92 34.20 -61.13
N PRO A 25 36.60 35.02 -62.15
CA PRO A 25 35.30 35.03 -62.80
C PRO A 25 34.89 33.62 -63.25
N LEU A 26 33.61 33.29 -63.18
CA LEU A 26 33.12 31.95 -63.58
C LEU A 26 33.52 31.60 -65.02
N GLY A 27 33.61 32.60 -65.91
CA GLY A 27 34.10 32.46 -67.28
C GLY A 27 35.54 31.93 -67.35
N ASP A 28 36.46 32.52 -66.59
CA ASP A 28 37.88 32.11 -66.54
C ASP A 28 38.06 30.74 -65.89
N GLN A 29 37.17 30.34 -64.98
CA GLN A 29 37.17 28.99 -64.39
C GLN A 29 36.75 27.93 -65.42
N ILE A 30 35.74 28.25 -66.25
CA ILE A 30 35.28 27.39 -67.34
C ILE A 30 36.36 27.31 -68.43
N GLU A 31 37.01 28.42 -68.75
CA GLU A 31 38.08 28.46 -69.75
C GLU A 31 39.34 27.70 -69.29
N ARG A 32 39.68 27.73 -68.00
CA ARG A 32 40.73 26.89 -67.40
C ARG A 32 40.35 25.40 -67.31
N LEU A 33 39.08 25.06 -67.22
CA LEU A 33 38.62 23.67 -67.31
C LEU A 33 38.66 23.17 -68.76
N VAL A 34 38.21 23.98 -69.72
CA VAL A 34 38.18 23.60 -71.14
C VAL A 34 39.58 23.55 -71.76
N ASN A 35 40.47 24.48 -71.40
CA ASN A 35 41.84 24.59 -71.95
C ASN A 35 42.93 24.02 -71.04
N GLY A 36 42.62 23.76 -69.76
CA GLY A 36 43.52 23.05 -68.87
C GLY A 36 43.55 21.57 -69.23
N GLY A 37 44.74 21.04 -69.52
CA GLY A 37 44.93 19.63 -69.83
C GLY A 37 44.48 18.69 -68.69
N PRO A 38 44.88 17.40 -68.71
CA PRO A 38 44.41 16.37 -67.77
C PRO A 38 44.45 16.75 -66.27
N GLN A 39 45.31 17.71 -65.91
CA GLN A 39 45.54 18.22 -64.57
C GLN A 39 44.36 19.07 -64.02
N ALA A 40 43.56 19.72 -64.89
CA ALA A 40 42.40 20.51 -64.48
C ALA A 40 41.18 19.62 -64.14
N TRP A 41 41.03 18.49 -64.82
CA TRP A 41 39.93 17.54 -64.63
C TRP A 41 40.23 16.46 -63.58
N ALA A 42 41.51 16.18 -63.33
CA ALA A 42 41.97 15.18 -62.35
C ALA A 42 41.33 15.31 -60.94
N PRO A 43 41.26 16.49 -60.30
CA PRO A 43 40.66 16.60 -58.96
C PRO A 43 39.13 16.39 -58.98
N LEU A 44 38.44 16.76 -60.06
CA LEU A 44 37.00 16.54 -60.23
C LEU A 44 36.69 15.04 -60.41
N LEU A 45 37.48 14.35 -61.24
CA LEU A 45 37.37 12.90 -61.43
C LEU A 45 37.73 12.13 -60.15
N ALA A 46 38.76 12.58 -59.42
CA ALA A 46 39.13 12.01 -58.13
C ALA A 46 38.02 12.21 -57.08
N GLY A 47 37.40 13.39 -57.03
CA GLY A 47 36.26 13.66 -56.15
C GLY A 47 35.04 12.79 -56.47
N LEU A 48 34.71 12.64 -57.75
CA LEU A 48 33.66 11.73 -58.23
C LEU A 48 33.95 10.27 -57.86
N LEU A 49 35.19 9.81 -58.03
CA LEU A 49 35.60 8.47 -57.67
C LEU A 49 35.48 8.23 -56.15
N HIS A 50 35.93 9.17 -55.31
CA HIS A 50 35.79 9.07 -53.86
C HIS A 50 34.32 9.05 -53.42
N ALA A 51 33.47 9.87 -54.04
CA ALA A 51 32.03 9.86 -53.77
C ALA A 51 31.39 8.53 -54.17
N LEU A 52 31.76 7.96 -55.33
CA LEU A 52 31.29 6.65 -55.78
C LEU A 52 31.76 5.51 -54.86
N ILE A 53 33.00 5.55 -54.37
CA ILE A 53 33.53 4.58 -53.41
C ILE A 53 32.77 4.67 -52.08
N ASN A 54 32.55 5.88 -51.55
CA ASN A 54 31.78 6.06 -50.31
C ASN A 54 30.33 5.61 -50.46
N LEU A 55 29.71 5.85 -51.62
CA LEU A 55 28.38 5.35 -51.93
C LEU A 55 28.35 3.82 -52.02
N ALA A 56 29.36 3.21 -52.64
CA ALA A 56 29.49 1.75 -52.74
C ALA A 56 29.70 1.10 -51.36
N ILE A 57 30.55 1.69 -50.50
CA ILE A 57 30.74 1.24 -49.12
C ILE A 57 29.44 1.40 -48.34
N GLY A 58 28.75 2.54 -48.44
CA GLY A 58 27.46 2.78 -47.80
C GLY A 58 26.40 1.78 -48.25
N ALA A 59 26.32 1.46 -49.55
CA ALA A 59 25.45 0.43 -50.08
C ALA A 59 25.80 -0.96 -49.54
N GLY A 60 27.10 -1.29 -49.42
CA GLY A 60 27.58 -2.51 -48.80
C GLY A 60 27.14 -2.63 -47.34
N ILE A 61 27.33 -1.58 -46.54
CA ILE A 61 26.89 -1.51 -45.14
C ILE A 61 25.37 -1.69 -45.04
N LEU A 62 24.60 -1.08 -45.94
CA LEU A 62 23.14 -1.22 -45.98
C LEU A 62 22.71 -2.67 -46.24
N VAL A 63 23.33 -3.32 -47.23
CA VAL A 63 23.03 -4.72 -47.57
C VAL A 63 23.35 -5.64 -46.38
N VAL A 64 24.52 -5.46 -45.77
CA VAL A 64 24.93 -6.22 -44.57
C VAL A 64 23.95 -5.97 -43.42
N THR A 65 23.56 -4.72 -43.17
CA THR A 65 22.60 -4.35 -42.13
C THR A 65 21.26 -5.04 -42.35
N LEU A 66 20.71 -5.00 -43.56
CA LEU A 66 19.43 -5.63 -43.87
C LEU A 66 19.48 -7.16 -43.76
N TRP A 67 20.63 -7.75 -44.10
CA TRP A 67 20.88 -9.17 -43.91
C TRP A 67 20.94 -9.54 -42.42
N VAL A 68 21.72 -8.80 -41.62
CA VAL A 68 21.81 -8.98 -40.15
C VAL A 68 20.45 -8.76 -39.50
N ALA A 69 19.69 -7.73 -39.89
CA ALA A 69 18.36 -7.45 -39.33
C ALA A 69 17.37 -8.60 -39.61
N ARG A 70 17.40 -9.16 -40.84
CA ARG A 70 16.60 -10.33 -41.18
C ARG A 70 17.02 -11.55 -40.37
N TRP A 71 18.32 -11.81 -40.27
CA TRP A 71 18.86 -12.92 -39.50
C TRP A 71 18.51 -12.81 -38.00
N ALA A 72 18.79 -11.67 -37.37
CA ALA A 72 18.49 -11.40 -35.97
C ALA A 72 16.99 -11.54 -35.66
N SER A 73 16.12 -11.02 -36.53
CA SER A 73 14.67 -11.15 -36.34
C SER A 73 14.17 -12.59 -36.46
N ARG A 74 14.79 -13.43 -37.31
CA ARG A 74 14.46 -14.87 -37.39
C ARG A 74 14.90 -15.59 -36.12
N LEU A 75 16.13 -15.31 -35.68
CA LEU A 75 16.67 -15.86 -34.43
C LEU A 75 15.78 -15.51 -33.24
N ALA A 76 15.34 -14.26 -33.14
CA ALA A 76 14.42 -13.81 -32.09
C ALA A 76 13.08 -14.56 -32.11
N ARG A 77 12.48 -14.75 -33.31
CA ARG A 77 11.24 -15.54 -33.45
C ARG A 77 11.44 -16.99 -33.03
N GLU A 78 12.52 -17.62 -33.48
CA GLU A 78 12.82 -19.02 -33.16
C GLU A 78 13.14 -19.23 -31.68
N ALA A 79 13.87 -18.32 -31.05
CA ALA A 79 14.14 -18.37 -29.62
C ALA A 79 12.85 -18.29 -28.79
N LEU A 80 11.95 -17.35 -29.14
CA LEU A 80 10.66 -17.23 -28.45
C LEU A 80 9.75 -18.43 -28.68
N ALA A 81 9.72 -18.97 -29.90
CA ALA A 81 8.94 -20.17 -30.24
C ALA A 81 9.44 -21.43 -29.53
N ARG A 82 10.71 -21.46 -29.10
CA ARG A 82 11.28 -22.57 -28.31
C ARG A 82 10.97 -22.45 -26.82
N LEU A 83 10.82 -21.23 -26.30
CA LEU A 83 10.57 -20.97 -24.87
C LEU A 83 9.10 -21.14 -24.48
N HIS A 84 8.16 -20.85 -25.38
CA HIS A 84 6.73 -21.00 -25.12
C HIS A 84 6.08 -21.90 -26.18
N GLY A 85 5.54 -23.03 -25.73
CA GLY A 85 4.84 -23.98 -26.60
C GLY A 85 3.68 -23.31 -27.35
N ARG A 86 3.48 -23.71 -28.62
CA ARG A 86 2.62 -23.12 -29.68
C ARG A 86 1.20 -22.67 -29.28
N SER A 87 1.05 -21.71 -28.39
CA SER A 87 -0.23 -21.09 -28.05
C SER A 87 -0.41 -19.81 -28.88
N ALA A 88 -1.60 -19.60 -29.42
CA ALA A 88 -1.90 -18.51 -30.35
C ALA A 88 -1.55 -17.08 -29.86
N PRO A 89 -1.63 -16.73 -28.55
CA PRO A 89 -1.21 -15.41 -28.05
C PRO A 89 0.29 -15.12 -28.25
N ASP A 90 1.14 -16.16 -28.24
CA ASP A 90 2.60 -16.01 -28.27
C ASP A 90 3.12 -15.62 -29.65
N ALA A 91 2.38 -15.93 -30.72
CA ALA A 91 2.76 -15.59 -32.09
C ALA A 91 2.75 -14.06 -32.32
N VAL A 92 1.78 -13.36 -31.72
CA VAL A 92 1.69 -11.90 -31.81
C VAL A 92 2.84 -11.24 -31.05
N LEU A 93 3.10 -11.69 -29.82
CA LEU A 93 4.21 -11.17 -29.00
C LEU A 93 5.58 -11.43 -29.65
N ALA A 94 5.79 -12.65 -30.17
CA ALA A 94 7.02 -12.99 -30.88
C ALA A 94 7.20 -12.17 -32.18
N GLY A 95 6.12 -11.93 -32.92
CA GLY A 95 6.11 -11.06 -34.08
C GLY A 95 6.47 -9.61 -33.73
N PHE A 96 5.90 -9.09 -32.64
CA PHE A 96 6.18 -7.74 -32.15
C PHE A 96 7.64 -7.57 -31.72
N LEU A 97 8.17 -8.46 -30.86
CA LEU A 97 9.55 -8.40 -30.38
C LEU A 97 10.57 -8.59 -31.51
N ALA A 98 10.31 -9.50 -32.44
CA ALA A 98 11.19 -9.68 -33.60
C ALA A 98 11.18 -8.47 -34.53
N SER A 99 10.05 -7.77 -34.64
CA SER A 99 9.95 -6.52 -35.40
C SER A 99 10.72 -5.41 -34.70
N LEU A 100 10.63 -5.31 -33.37
CA LEU A 100 11.37 -4.35 -32.58
C LEU A 100 12.89 -4.53 -32.76
N VAL A 101 13.40 -5.77 -32.62
CA VAL A 101 14.81 -6.11 -32.90
C VAL A 101 15.21 -5.72 -34.32
N ARG A 102 14.38 -6.05 -35.31
CA ARG A 102 14.65 -5.69 -36.72
C ARG A 102 14.79 -4.18 -36.89
N TYR A 103 13.86 -3.40 -36.36
CA TYR A 103 13.89 -1.94 -36.49
C TYR A 103 15.08 -1.33 -35.74
N THR A 104 15.43 -1.84 -34.56
CA THR A 104 16.64 -1.40 -33.84
C THR A 104 17.89 -1.60 -34.68
N VAL A 105 18.08 -2.78 -35.29
CA VAL A 105 19.24 -3.07 -36.15
C VAL A 105 19.24 -2.16 -37.39
N VAL A 106 18.08 -1.94 -38.02
CA VAL A 106 17.95 -1.07 -39.20
C VAL A 106 18.29 0.40 -38.84
N VAL A 107 17.85 0.90 -37.68
CA VAL A 107 18.20 2.25 -37.23
C VAL A 107 19.70 2.38 -37.00
N ILE A 108 20.32 1.42 -36.30
CA ILE A 108 21.76 1.42 -36.03
C ILE A 108 22.57 1.41 -37.34
N GLY A 109 22.23 0.51 -38.27
CA GLY A 109 22.93 0.46 -39.56
C GLY A 109 22.62 1.66 -40.47
N GLY A 110 21.43 2.24 -40.37
CA GLY A 110 21.09 3.49 -41.06
C GLY A 110 21.98 4.66 -40.63
N ILE A 111 22.29 4.76 -39.33
CA ILE A 111 23.24 5.75 -38.81
C ILE A 111 24.64 5.51 -39.39
N ALA A 112 25.10 4.25 -39.46
CA ALA A 112 26.40 3.92 -40.04
C ALA A 112 26.48 4.30 -41.54
N VAL A 113 25.40 4.12 -42.30
CA VAL A 113 25.33 4.55 -43.71
C VAL A 113 25.38 6.08 -43.82
N LEU A 114 24.66 6.81 -42.96
CA LEU A 114 24.69 8.28 -42.95
C LEU A 114 26.08 8.82 -42.65
N GLN A 115 26.81 8.20 -41.72
CA GLN A 115 28.21 8.56 -41.42
C GLN A 115 29.12 8.37 -42.64
N GLN A 116 28.95 7.27 -43.38
CA GLN A 116 29.77 7.00 -44.57
C GLN A 116 29.55 8.02 -45.70
N ILE A 117 28.34 8.58 -45.81
CA ILE A 117 27.99 9.60 -46.81
C ILE A 117 28.43 11.01 -46.35
N GLY A 118 28.98 11.15 -45.13
CA GLY A 118 29.47 12.42 -44.59
C GLY A 118 28.38 13.26 -43.92
N VAL A 119 27.21 12.69 -43.63
CA VAL A 119 26.15 13.37 -42.89
C VAL A 119 26.51 13.40 -41.40
N GLN A 120 26.39 14.58 -40.77
CA GLN A 120 26.63 14.71 -39.34
C GLN A 120 25.52 14.00 -38.55
N THR A 121 25.83 12.86 -37.95
CA THR A 121 24.84 12.05 -37.21
C THR A 121 24.58 12.52 -35.78
N THR A 122 25.26 13.56 -35.32
CA THR A 122 25.11 14.09 -33.94
C THR A 122 23.67 14.50 -33.62
N SER A 123 22.99 15.17 -34.56
CA SER A 123 21.58 15.56 -34.39
C SER A 123 20.64 14.36 -34.33
N VAL A 124 20.87 13.36 -35.18
CA VAL A 124 20.12 12.09 -35.19
C VAL A 124 20.32 11.34 -33.87
N LEU A 125 21.56 11.25 -33.39
CA LEU A 125 21.89 10.62 -32.11
C LEU A 125 21.24 11.36 -30.93
N ALA A 126 21.20 12.70 -30.95
CA ALA A 126 20.54 13.49 -29.92
C ALA A 126 19.03 13.17 -29.85
N VAL A 127 18.34 13.14 -30.99
CA VAL A 127 16.91 12.79 -31.06
C VAL A 127 16.66 11.35 -30.62
N LEU A 128 17.49 10.40 -31.07
CA LEU A 128 17.37 9.00 -30.65
C LEU A 128 17.66 8.81 -29.16
N GLY A 129 18.60 9.55 -28.60
CA GLY A 129 18.88 9.56 -27.16
C GLY A 129 17.67 10.06 -26.36
N ALA A 130 17.08 11.18 -26.77
CA ALA A 130 15.87 11.71 -26.15
C ALA A 130 14.68 10.74 -26.27
N ALA A 131 14.48 10.14 -27.44
CA ALA A 131 13.44 9.13 -27.66
C ALA A 131 13.65 7.88 -26.81
N SER A 132 14.90 7.41 -26.67
CA SER A 132 15.25 6.24 -25.84
C SER A 132 14.99 6.51 -24.36
N LEU A 133 15.31 7.72 -23.87
CA LEU A 133 15.00 8.12 -22.50
C LEU A 133 13.48 8.14 -22.27
N ALA A 134 12.71 8.73 -23.19
CA ALA A 134 11.25 8.76 -23.10
C ALA A 134 10.63 7.36 -23.07
N ILE A 135 11.09 6.45 -23.94
CA ILE A 135 10.67 5.05 -23.95
C ILE A 135 11.07 4.34 -22.65
N GLY A 136 12.28 4.58 -22.15
CA GLY A 136 12.78 4.00 -20.90
C GLY A 136 11.94 4.41 -19.69
N LEU A 137 11.62 5.70 -19.59
CA LEU A 137 10.73 6.23 -18.54
C LEU A 137 9.32 5.65 -18.65
N ALA A 138 8.78 5.50 -19.87
CA ALA A 138 7.48 4.87 -20.08
C ALA A 138 7.46 3.39 -19.64
N LEU A 139 8.57 2.66 -19.81
CA LEU A 139 8.70 1.24 -19.45
C LEU A 139 9.18 1.02 -18.01
N GLN A 140 9.53 2.07 -17.27
CA GLN A 140 10.10 1.99 -15.92
C GLN A 140 9.25 1.13 -14.97
N GLY A 141 7.92 1.26 -15.01
CA GLY A 141 7.01 0.48 -14.17
C GLY A 141 7.05 -1.02 -14.46
N GLY A 142 7.15 -1.41 -15.75
CA GLY A 142 7.28 -2.82 -16.15
C GLY A 142 8.61 -3.41 -15.71
N LEU A 143 9.71 -2.70 -15.94
CA LEU A 143 11.05 -3.12 -15.54
C LEU A 143 11.20 -3.27 -14.02
N SER A 144 10.59 -2.36 -13.26
CA SER A 144 10.54 -2.45 -11.80
C SER A 144 9.87 -3.73 -11.31
N ASN A 145 8.76 -4.14 -11.94
CA ASN A 145 8.09 -5.40 -11.61
C ASN A 145 8.96 -6.63 -11.91
N VAL A 146 9.67 -6.63 -13.05
CA VAL A 146 10.60 -7.73 -13.39
C VAL A 146 11.71 -7.84 -12.35
N ALA A 147 12.36 -6.72 -12.02
CA ALA A 147 13.43 -6.69 -11.04
C ALA A 147 12.95 -7.16 -9.66
N ALA A 148 11.77 -6.70 -9.22
CA ALA A 148 11.15 -7.16 -7.99
C ALA A 148 10.82 -8.66 -8.01
N GLY A 149 10.33 -9.19 -9.13
CA GLY A 149 10.09 -10.62 -9.30
C GLY A 149 11.34 -11.45 -9.13
N VAL A 150 12.46 -11.04 -9.75
CA VAL A 150 13.77 -11.69 -9.58
C VAL A 150 14.21 -11.61 -8.11
N MET A 151 14.04 -10.47 -7.46
CA MET A 151 14.42 -10.27 -6.07
C MET A 151 13.61 -11.13 -5.10
N ILE A 152 12.31 -11.31 -5.34
CA ILE A 152 11.45 -12.22 -4.58
C ILE A 152 11.95 -13.67 -4.71
N LEU A 153 12.37 -14.09 -5.90
CA LEU A 153 12.91 -15.44 -6.11
C LEU A 153 14.28 -15.66 -5.42
N LEU A 154 15.07 -14.60 -5.31
CA LEU A 154 16.42 -14.62 -4.74
C LEU A 154 16.39 -14.57 -3.21
N LEU A 155 15.66 -13.61 -2.63
CA LEU A 155 15.50 -13.43 -1.19
C LEU A 155 14.51 -14.41 -0.55
N ARG A 156 13.53 -14.89 -1.35
CA ARG A 156 12.47 -15.82 -0.92
C ARG A 156 11.77 -15.42 0.39
N PRO A 157 11.22 -14.19 0.50
CA PRO A 157 10.39 -13.82 1.66
C PRO A 157 9.14 -14.71 1.79
N TYR A 158 8.70 -15.29 0.67
CA TYR A 158 7.63 -16.28 0.60
C TYR A 158 7.81 -17.18 -0.62
N ARG A 159 7.13 -18.33 -0.61
CA ARG A 159 7.19 -19.37 -1.64
C ARG A 159 5.80 -19.72 -2.15
N ILE A 160 5.74 -20.37 -3.30
CA ILE A 160 4.50 -20.98 -3.80
C ILE A 160 4.00 -21.98 -2.76
N GLY A 161 2.74 -21.83 -2.37
CA GLY A 161 2.10 -22.61 -1.31
C GLY A 161 2.03 -21.91 0.05
N ASP A 162 2.80 -20.85 0.28
CA ASP A 162 2.74 -20.14 1.57
C ASP A 162 1.45 -19.33 1.70
N ARG A 163 0.91 -19.24 2.92
CA ARG A 163 -0.14 -18.28 3.25
C ARG A 163 0.49 -16.98 3.69
N VAL A 164 0.25 -15.91 2.94
CA VAL A 164 0.83 -14.59 3.19
C VAL A 164 -0.25 -13.52 3.28
N LYS A 165 0.07 -12.45 3.99
CA LYS A 165 -0.61 -11.16 3.92
C LYS A 165 0.34 -10.17 3.24
N ILE A 166 -0.10 -9.59 2.14
CA ILE A 166 0.63 -8.54 1.40
C ILE A 166 -0.29 -7.33 1.38
N ALA A 167 0.13 -6.22 2.00
CA ALA A 167 -0.76 -5.11 2.31
C ALA A 167 -2.02 -5.61 3.05
N ASP A 168 -3.22 -5.39 2.51
CA ASP A 168 -4.48 -5.85 3.11
C ASP A 168 -5.03 -7.16 2.53
N VAL A 169 -4.32 -7.76 1.58
CA VAL A 169 -4.76 -9.01 0.93
C VAL A 169 -4.14 -10.21 1.66
N VAL A 170 -4.99 -11.13 2.11
CA VAL A 170 -4.57 -12.41 2.70
C VAL A 170 -4.91 -13.55 1.76
N GLY A 171 -3.93 -14.36 1.39
CA GLY A 171 -4.14 -15.48 0.49
C GLY A 171 -3.01 -16.50 0.52
N ARG A 172 -3.21 -17.61 -0.17
CA ARG A 172 -2.17 -18.60 -0.43
C ARG A 172 -1.50 -18.28 -1.77
N VAL A 173 -0.17 -18.24 -1.79
CA VAL A 173 0.60 -17.99 -3.02
C VAL A 173 0.39 -19.17 -3.97
N HIS A 174 -0.24 -18.92 -5.11
CA HIS A 174 -0.49 -19.94 -6.12
C HIS A 174 0.60 -19.96 -7.21
N GLY A 175 1.10 -18.78 -7.58
CA GLY A 175 2.12 -18.66 -8.62
C GLY A 175 2.93 -17.38 -8.52
N LEU A 176 4.17 -17.44 -8.99
CA LEU A 176 5.06 -16.29 -9.14
C LEU A 176 5.36 -16.14 -10.63
N ASP A 177 4.79 -15.12 -11.25
CA ASP A 177 5.07 -14.77 -12.64
C ASP A 177 6.10 -13.64 -12.70
N LEU A 178 6.60 -13.33 -13.89
CA LEU A 178 7.66 -12.33 -14.07
C LEU A 178 7.27 -10.93 -13.56
N PHE A 179 6.00 -10.54 -13.75
CA PHE A 179 5.51 -9.21 -13.38
C PHE A 179 4.59 -9.21 -12.15
N VAL A 180 3.97 -10.34 -11.82
CA VAL A 180 2.91 -10.42 -10.82
C VAL A 180 3.04 -11.68 -9.96
N THR A 181 2.59 -11.55 -8.71
CA THR A 181 2.37 -12.66 -7.79
C THR A 181 0.87 -12.97 -7.77
N ARG A 182 0.51 -14.25 -7.95
CA ARG A 182 -0.87 -14.74 -7.88
C ARG A 182 -1.16 -15.30 -6.49
N LEU A 183 -2.14 -14.72 -5.82
CA LEU A 183 -2.67 -15.22 -4.55
C LEU A 183 -4.06 -15.79 -4.75
N HIS A 184 -4.37 -16.90 -4.09
CA HIS A 184 -5.74 -17.39 -3.93
C HIS A 184 -6.24 -16.98 -2.56
N ASP A 185 -7.32 -16.20 -2.52
CA ASP A 185 -7.92 -15.80 -1.25
C ASP A 185 -8.76 -16.94 -0.65
N LEU A 186 -9.39 -16.64 0.48
CA LEU A 186 -10.29 -17.58 1.16
C LEU A 186 -11.67 -17.71 0.50
N GLN A 187 -12.03 -16.77 -0.37
CA GLN A 187 -13.30 -16.74 -1.11
C GLN A 187 -13.17 -17.39 -2.48
N ASN A 188 -12.06 -18.11 -2.73
CA ASN A 188 -11.74 -18.76 -3.99
C ASN A 188 -11.60 -17.79 -5.18
N SER A 189 -11.16 -16.56 -4.91
CA SER A 189 -10.79 -15.57 -5.92
C SER A 189 -9.27 -15.53 -6.13
N VAL A 190 -8.84 -15.20 -7.35
CA VAL A 190 -7.43 -15.04 -7.70
C VAL A 190 -7.08 -13.55 -7.71
N VAL A 191 -6.17 -13.15 -6.82
CA VAL A 191 -5.68 -11.78 -6.70
C VAL A 191 -4.31 -11.68 -7.35
N PHE A 192 -4.17 -10.76 -8.30
CA PHE A 192 -2.92 -10.46 -8.99
C PHE A 192 -2.26 -9.22 -8.37
N ILE A 193 -1.09 -9.41 -7.77
CA ILE A 193 -0.34 -8.33 -7.14
C ILE A 193 0.92 -8.05 -7.98
N PRO A 194 1.15 -6.81 -8.45
CA PRO A 194 2.41 -6.44 -9.10
C PRO A 194 3.59 -6.73 -8.18
N ASN A 195 4.64 -7.37 -8.71
CA ASN A 195 5.78 -7.79 -7.91
C ASN A 195 6.49 -6.61 -7.23
N SER A 196 6.56 -5.45 -7.89
CA SER A 196 7.14 -4.25 -7.28
C SER A 196 6.36 -3.77 -6.07
N LYS A 197 5.02 -3.89 -6.09
CA LYS A 197 4.17 -3.61 -4.94
C LYS A 197 4.35 -4.67 -3.85
N ALA A 198 4.38 -5.95 -4.21
CA ALA A 198 4.57 -7.02 -3.23
C ALA A 198 5.89 -6.90 -2.44
N LEU A 199 6.97 -6.50 -3.11
CA LEU A 199 8.27 -6.31 -2.49
C LEU A 199 8.39 -4.96 -1.73
N GLY A 200 7.69 -3.92 -2.19
CA GLY A 200 7.71 -2.60 -1.56
C GLY A 200 6.81 -2.47 -0.32
N GLU A 201 5.87 -3.40 -0.12
CA GLU A 201 4.92 -3.41 0.99
C GLU A 201 5.37 -4.35 2.13
N VAL A 202 4.75 -4.21 3.30
CA VAL A 202 4.96 -5.15 4.41
C VAL A 202 4.34 -6.51 4.06
N VAL A 203 5.18 -7.56 4.10
CA VAL A 203 4.76 -8.94 3.87
C VAL A 203 4.80 -9.72 5.18
N VAL A 204 3.65 -10.28 5.57
CA VAL A 204 3.54 -11.19 6.72
C VAL A 204 3.36 -12.62 6.19
N ASN A 205 4.33 -13.49 6.44
CA ASN A 205 4.26 -14.89 6.06
C ASN A 205 3.78 -15.74 7.25
N TYR A 206 2.59 -16.34 7.13
CA TYR A 206 2.03 -17.20 8.16
C TYR A 206 2.50 -18.66 8.07
N SER A 207 3.20 -19.04 7.00
CA SER A 207 3.62 -20.42 6.73
C SER A 207 5.12 -20.65 6.91
N MET A 208 5.91 -19.59 7.10
CA MET A 208 7.37 -19.69 7.26
C MET A 208 7.78 -20.32 8.60
N LEU A 209 7.00 -20.09 9.65
CA LEU A 209 7.22 -20.68 10.97
C LEU A 209 6.34 -21.91 11.18
N GLU A 210 6.85 -22.91 11.89
CA GLU A 210 6.15 -24.18 12.15
C GLU A 210 5.00 -24.04 13.15
N VAL A 211 5.07 -23.02 14.02
CA VAL A 211 4.09 -22.75 15.06
C VAL A 211 3.56 -21.33 14.95
N ARG A 212 2.27 -21.18 15.27
CA ARG A 212 1.55 -19.92 15.26
C ARG A 212 0.75 -19.77 16.55
N ARG A 213 0.87 -18.60 17.17
CA ARG A 213 0.12 -18.25 18.38
C ARG A 213 -1.32 -17.91 18.06
N ILE A 214 -2.24 -18.51 18.79
CA ILE A 214 -3.65 -18.13 18.90
C ILE A 214 -3.78 -17.26 20.15
N ASP A 215 -4.39 -16.09 19.99
CA ASP A 215 -4.81 -15.23 21.11
C ASP A 215 -6.35 -15.24 21.14
N MET A 216 -6.94 -15.57 22.29
CA MET A 216 -8.39 -15.62 22.49
C MET A 216 -8.77 -14.92 23.79
N ASP A 217 -9.74 -14.02 23.70
CA ASP A 217 -10.26 -13.26 24.84
C ASP A 217 -11.66 -13.75 25.18
N PHE A 218 -11.89 -14.06 26.46
CA PHE A 218 -13.19 -14.45 27.00
C PHE A 218 -13.57 -13.48 28.12
N GLY A 219 -14.82 -13.04 28.15
CA GLY A 219 -15.36 -12.23 29.24
C GLY A 219 -16.08 -13.12 30.25
N ILE A 220 -15.70 -13.01 31.52
CA ILE A 220 -16.39 -13.63 32.67
C ILE A 220 -17.07 -12.54 33.51
N ASP A 221 -18.03 -12.93 34.35
CA ASP A 221 -18.68 -11.99 35.27
C ASP A 221 -17.69 -11.45 36.31
N TYR A 222 -18.00 -10.30 36.93
CA TYR A 222 -17.18 -9.75 38.01
C TYR A 222 -17.30 -10.55 39.30
N ASP A 223 -18.40 -11.28 39.47
CA ASP A 223 -18.64 -12.14 40.64
C ASP A 223 -18.07 -13.56 40.46
N ASP A 224 -17.54 -13.91 39.27
CA ASP A 224 -16.96 -15.21 38.97
C ASP A 224 -15.53 -15.35 39.52
N ASP A 225 -15.14 -16.58 39.89
CA ASP A 225 -13.75 -16.89 40.32
C ASP A 225 -12.79 -16.84 39.12
N GLU A 226 -11.92 -15.83 39.09
CA GLU A 226 -10.99 -15.64 37.98
C GLU A 226 -9.89 -16.69 37.96
N ASP A 227 -9.40 -17.13 39.12
CA ASP A 227 -8.34 -18.14 39.22
C ASP A 227 -8.84 -19.50 38.68
N LEU A 228 -10.11 -19.84 38.97
CA LEU A 228 -10.77 -21.01 38.39
C LEU A 228 -10.86 -20.89 36.86
N ALA A 229 -11.27 -19.73 36.33
CA ALA A 229 -11.36 -19.50 34.90
C ALA A 229 -9.99 -19.66 34.21
N LEU A 230 -8.92 -19.11 34.80
CA LEU A 230 -7.56 -19.23 34.27
C LEU A 230 -7.07 -20.68 34.27
N ALA A 231 -7.32 -21.42 35.36
CA ALA A 231 -6.95 -22.83 35.45
C ALA A 231 -7.64 -23.67 34.38
N LEU A 232 -8.94 -23.45 34.16
CA LEU A 232 -9.73 -24.15 33.14
C LEU A 232 -9.22 -23.85 31.72
N LEU A 233 -8.85 -22.60 31.40
CA LEU A 233 -8.30 -22.26 30.09
C LEU A 233 -7.00 -23.02 29.80
N ILE A 234 -6.11 -23.13 30.78
CA ILE A 234 -4.86 -23.89 30.67
C ILE A 234 -5.15 -25.38 30.51
N GLU A 235 -6.09 -25.94 31.29
CA GLU A 235 -6.48 -27.35 31.18
C GLU A 235 -7.02 -27.69 29.79
N ILE A 236 -7.94 -26.87 29.28
CA ILE A 236 -8.54 -27.04 27.95
C ILE A 236 -7.47 -26.97 26.85
N ALA A 237 -6.57 -25.99 26.94
CA ALA A 237 -5.49 -25.86 25.97
C ALA A 237 -4.53 -27.05 26.01
N LYS A 238 -4.20 -27.57 27.20
CA LYS A 238 -3.34 -28.76 27.36
C LYS A 238 -4.01 -30.07 26.94
N ALA A 239 -5.34 -30.12 26.99
CA ALA A 239 -6.10 -31.30 26.59
C ALA A 239 -6.21 -31.45 25.06
N ASP A 240 -6.06 -30.37 24.28
CA ASP A 240 -6.12 -30.43 22.82
C ASP A 240 -4.76 -30.88 22.23
N PRO A 241 -4.71 -32.02 21.50
CA PRO A 241 -3.46 -32.55 20.95
C PRO A 241 -2.83 -31.68 19.86
N ARG A 242 -3.56 -30.69 19.32
CA ARG A 242 -3.05 -29.75 18.30
C ARG A 242 -2.29 -28.57 18.91
N ILE A 243 -2.37 -28.39 20.23
CA ILE A 243 -1.66 -27.34 20.95
C ILE A 243 -0.25 -27.83 21.31
N VAL A 244 0.73 -27.01 20.98
CA VAL A 244 2.15 -27.28 21.26
C VAL A 244 2.41 -27.00 22.74
N ALA A 245 3.13 -27.92 23.39
CA ALA A 245 3.44 -27.82 24.82
C ALA A 245 4.58 -26.83 25.14
N ASP A 246 5.45 -26.55 24.17
CA ASP A 246 6.53 -25.56 24.27
C ASP A 246 6.48 -24.60 23.07
N PRO A 247 6.15 -23.31 23.25
CA PRO A 247 5.90 -22.64 24.53
C PRO A 247 4.61 -23.09 25.22
N PRO A 248 4.57 -23.13 26.57
CA PRO A 248 3.39 -23.57 27.29
C PRO A 248 2.21 -22.61 27.07
N PRO A 249 0.96 -23.12 27.12
CA PRO A 249 -0.22 -22.27 27.15
C PRO A 249 -0.14 -21.27 28.29
N TRP A 250 -0.60 -20.05 28.02
CA TRP A 250 -0.59 -18.94 28.97
C TRP A 250 -2.00 -18.39 29.10
N ALA A 251 -2.47 -18.19 30.33
CA ALA A 251 -3.76 -17.59 30.61
C ALA A 251 -3.64 -16.58 31.74
N LYS A 252 -4.14 -15.35 31.56
CA LYS A 252 -4.26 -14.33 32.61
C LYS A 252 -5.46 -13.42 32.38
N VAL A 253 -5.87 -12.73 33.45
CA VAL A 253 -6.74 -11.55 33.35
C VAL A 253 -5.96 -10.44 32.64
N THR A 254 -6.51 -9.91 31.56
CA THR A 254 -5.84 -8.93 30.70
C THR A 254 -6.53 -7.58 30.67
N ALA A 255 -7.82 -7.52 30.96
CA ALA A 255 -8.56 -6.26 31.04
C ALA A 255 -9.79 -6.38 31.96
N LEU A 256 -10.18 -5.25 32.55
CA LEU A 256 -11.48 -5.06 33.20
C LEU A 256 -12.33 -4.18 32.26
N LYS A 257 -13.49 -4.67 31.82
CA LYS A 257 -14.40 -3.98 30.87
C LYS A 257 -15.70 -3.60 31.55
N ASP A 258 -16.53 -2.80 30.89
CA ASP A 258 -17.76 -2.21 31.46
C ASP A 258 -18.74 -3.22 32.10
N SER A 259 -18.79 -4.46 31.60
CA SER A 259 -19.68 -5.51 32.12
C SER A 259 -19.01 -6.89 32.19
N SER A 260 -17.68 -6.98 32.12
CA SER A 260 -16.97 -8.27 32.22
C SER A 260 -15.51 -8.10 32.61
N VAL A 261 -14.94 -9.13 33.22
CA VAL A 261 -13.50 -9.33 33.37
C VAL A 261 -13.00 -10.12 32.16
N THR A 262 -12.02 -9.59 31.43
CA THR A 262 -11.45 -10.27 30.26
C THR A 262 -10.29 -11.17 30.68
N VAL A 263 -10.46 -12.47 30.46
CA VAL A 263 -9.40 -13.48 30.58
C VAL A 263 -8.91 -13.87 29.18
N THR A 264 -7.60 -13.82 28.95
CA THR A 264 -7.00 -14.15 27.66
C THR A 264 -6.26 -15.47 27.74
N LEU A 265 -6.54 -16.38 26.80
CA LEU A 265 -5.76 -17.58 26.54
C LEU A 265 -4.83 -17.34 25.33
N ARG A 266 -3.54 -17.63 25.51
CA ARG A 266 -2.55 -17.72 24.45
C ARG A 266 -2.03 -19.14 24.34
N ALA A 267 -2.15 -19.72 23.15
CA ALA A 267 -1.69 -21.07 22.88
C ALA A 267 -1.03 -21.14 21.50
N TRP A 268 -0.15 -22.11 21.27
CA TRP A 268 0.58 -22.27 20.01
C TRP A 268 0.08 -23.50 19.27
N THR A 269 -0.13 -23.40 17.96
CA THR A 269 -0.55 -24.52 17.12
C THR A 269 0.09 -24.44 15.73
N SER A 270 -0.10 -25.48 14.91
CA SER A 270 0.36 -25.47 13.52
C SER A 270 -0.39 -24.42 12.67
N PRO A 271 0.27 -23.73 11.72
CA PRO A 271 -0.39 -22.81 10.80
C PRO A 271 -1.52 -23.44 9.98
N ALA A 272 -1.42 -24.73 9.66
CA ALA A 272 -2.41 -25.45 8.85
C ALA A 272 -3.73 -25.63 9.60
N GLY A 273 -3.68 -26.07 10.87
CA GLY A 273 -4.86 -26.28 11.71
C GLY A 273 -5.28 -25.06 12.54
N TYR A 274 -4.62 -23.91 12.35
CA TYR A 274 -4.80 -22.71 13.18
C TYR A 274 -6.27 -22.32 13.38
N ARG A 275 -7.05 -22.28 12.28
CA ARG A 275 -8.43 -21.78 12.32
C ARG A 275 -9.38 -22.79 12.98
N ASP A 276 -9.24 -24.06 12.64
CA ASP A 276 -10.09 -25.12 13.18
C ASP A 276 -9.85 -25.30 14.68
N THR A 277 -8.57 -25.29 15.09
CA THR A 277 -8.18 -25.33 16.52
C THR A 277 -8.76 -24.15 17.29
N GLN A 278 -8.72 -22.94 16.72
CA GLN A 278 -9.32 -21.77 17.33
C GLN A 278 -10.83 -21.95 17.54
N PHE A 279 -11.57 -22.42 16.53
CA PHE A 279 -13.01 -22.59 16.62
C PHE A 279 -13.43 -23.69 17.61
N ASP A 280 -12.70 -24.80 17.64
CA ASP A 280 -12.97 -25.88 18.58
C ASP A 280 -12.67 -25.47 20.02
N LEU A 281 -11.58 -24.72 20.25
CA LEU A 281 -11.26 -24.18 21.57
C LEU A 281 -12.34 -23.22 22.07
N ILE A 282 -12.86 -22.34 21.22
CA ILE A 282 -13.97 -21.43 21.60
C ILE A 282 -15.17 -22.25 22.12
N LYS A 283 -15.53 -23.32 21.41
CA LYS A 283 -16.63 -24.20 21.83
C LYS A 283 -16.31 -24.93 23.14
N ALA A 284 -15.11 -25.47 23.27
CA ALA A 284 -14.67 -26.19 24.46
C ALA A 284 -14.66 -25.29 25.70
N VAL A 285 -14.13 -24.07 25.57
CA VAL A 285 -14.15 -23.05 26.64
C VAL A 285 -15.56 -22.74 27.06
N LYS A 286 -16.48 -22.46 26.12
CA LYS A 286 -17.88 -22.19 26.44
C LYS A 286 -18.52 -23.32 27.26
N GLN A 287 -18.35 -24.56 26.82
CA GLN A 287 -18.96 -25.72 27.48
C GLN A 287 -18.37 -25.98 28.88
N ARG A 288 -17.05 -25.83 29.03
CA ARG A 288 -16.36 -26.08 30.31
C ARG A 288 -16.62 -24.97 31.33
N PHE A 289 -16.66 -23.71 30.88
CA PHE A 289 -16.99 -22.58 31.76
C PHE A 289 -18.41 -22.73 32.31
N GLN A 290 -19.39 -23.03 31.46
CA GLN A 290 -20.77 -23.27 31.90
C GLN A 290 -20.89 -24.46 32.86
N ALA A 291 -20.14 -25.55 32.62
CA ALA A 291 -20.14 -26.71 33.51
C ALA A 291 -19.49 -26.41 34.88
N ALA A 292 -18.54 -25.47 34.93
CA ALA A 292 -17.89 -25.02 36.15
C ALA A 292 -18.65 -23.90 36.88
N GLY A 293 -19.79 -23.45 36.35
CA GLY A 293 -20.60 -22.39 36.93
C GLY A 293 -20.17 -20.96 36.57
N LEU A 294 -19.18 -20.79 35.69
CA LEU A 294 -18.75 -19.48 35.19
C LEU A 294 -19.77 -18.94 34.19
N SER A 295 -20.09 -17.65 34.31
CA SER A 295 -21.08 -16.98 33.49
C SER A 295 -20.43 -16.19 32.35
N PHE A 296 -21.15 -16.07 31.23
CA PHE A 296 -20.80 -15.12 30.18
C PHE A 296 -21.76 -13.92 30.32
N PRO A 297 -21.30 -12.78 30.88
CA PRO A 297 -22.18 -11.68 31.22
C PRO A 297 -22.77 -11.02 29.98
N TYR A 298 -24.02 -10.57 30.10
CA TYR A 298 -24.62 -9.67 29.13
C TYR A 298 -24.24 -8.22 29.47
N PRO A 299 -24.39 -7.27 28.54
CA PRO A 299 -24.24 -5.86 28.88
C PRO A 299 -25.22 -5.46 30.00
N HIS A 300 -24.69 -4.98 31.13
CA HIS A 300 -25.50 -4.56 32.27
C HIS A 300 -25.66 -3.04 32.31
N GLN A 301 -26.84 -2.56 32.68
CA GLN A 301 -27.10 -1.15 32.92
C GLN A 301 -27.51 -0.96 34.38
N VAL A 302 -26.87 -0.01 35.06
CA VAL A 302 -27.22 0.35 36.43
C VAL A 302 -28.20 1.51 36.38
N ALA A 303 -29.46 1.26 36.77
CA ALA A 303 -30.45 2.32 36.94
C ALA A 303 -30.17 3.04 38.27
N VAL A 304 -29.57 4.23 38.19
CA VAL A 304 -29.41 5.10 39.36
C VAL A 304 -30.69 5.92 39.52
N THR A 305 -31.59 5.46 40.40
CA THR A 305 -32.70 6.32 40.84
C THR A 305 -32.13 7.43 41.70
N GLN A 306 -32.04 8.64 41.15
CA GLN A 306 -31.75 9.82 41.96
C GLN A 306 -32.86 9.94 43.01
N ARG A 307 -32.51 9.76 44.28
CA ARG A 307 -33.39 10.23 45.36
C ARG A 307 -33.52 11.73 45.16
N GLU A 308 -34.76 12.20 45.07
CA GLU A 308 -35.07 13.62 45.02
C GLU A 308 -34.34 14.28 46.19
N PHE A 309 -33.31 15.06 45.88
CA PHE A 309 -32.53 15.75 46.89
C PHE A 309 -33.42 16.89 47.40
N THR A 310 -34.09 16.69 48.52
CA THR A 310 -34.70 17.80 49.27
C THR A 310 -33.56 18.47 50.05
N PRO A 311 -33.15 19.70 49.71
CA PRO A 311 -32.16 20.44 50.47
C PRO A 311 -32.58 20.53 51.95
N PRO A 312 -31.65 20.43 52.91
CA PRO A 312 -31.97 20.50 54.34
C PRO A 312 -32.74 21.77 54.72
N ASP A 313 -32.49 22.87 54.02
CA ASP A 313 -33.16 24.15 54.24
C ASP A 313 -34.59 24.15 53.69
N GLN A 314 -34.86 23.44 52.59
CA GLN A 314 -36.22 23.28 52.07
C GLN A 314 -37.02 22.32 52.95
N ALA A 315 -36.43 21.23 53.43
CA ALA A 315 -37.08 20.34 54.39
C ALA A 315 -37.38 21.05 55.73
N ARG A 316 -36.48 21.93 56.19
CA ARG A 316 -36.71 22.80 57.37
C ARG A 316 -37.75 23.87 57.10
N GLN A 317 -37.70 24.55 55.96
CA GLN A 317 -38.70 25.55 55.59
C GLN A 317 -40.08 24.94 55.36
N GLU A 318 -40.17 23.76 54.75
CA GLU A 318 -41.43 23.02 54.58
C GLU A 318 -41.96 22.53 55.93
N ALA A 319 -41.10 22.08 56.85
CA ALA A 319 -41.49 21.75 58.22
C ALA A 319 -41.93 22.99 59.02
N GLU A 320 -41.21 24.12 58.89
CA GLU A 320 -41.56 25.40 59.51
C GLU A 320 -42.86 25.96 58.94
N LEU A 321 -43.02 26.03 57.62
CA LEU A 321 -44.25 26.45 56.94
C LEU A 321 -45.42 25.55 57.28
N SER A 322 -45.21 24.22 57.36
CA SER A 322 -46.21 23.27 57.82
C SER A 322 -46.62 23.56 59.27
N SER A 323 -45.65 23.77 60.17
CA SER A 323 -45.91 24.11 61.58
C SER A 323 -46.60 25.46 61.76
N LEU A 324 -46.23 26.47 60.97
CA LEU A 324 -46.84 27.80 60.97
C LEU A 324 -48.25 27.77 60.40
N SER A 325 -48.51 26.96 59.37
CA SER A 325 -49.86 26.75 58.84
C SER A 325 -50.77 26.02 59.84
N ALA A 326 -50.23 25.07 60.60
CA ALA A 326 -50.94 24.38 61.67
C ALA A 326 -51.22 25.31 62.85
N ALA A 327 -50.23 26.14 63.26
CA ALA A 327 -50.39 27.14 64.31
C ALA A 327 -51.38 28.24 63.92
N ALA A 328 -51.34 28.74 62.68
CA ALA A 328 -52.30 29.72 62.17
C ALA A 328 -53.74 29.17 62.13
N LYS A 329 -53.91 27.88 61.76
CA LYS A 329 -55.22 27.20 61.87
C LYS A 329 -55.70 27.10 63.32
N ALA A 330 -54.79 26.87 64.27
CA ALA A 330 -55.12 26.83 65.70
C ALA A 330 -55.52 28.21 66.25
N GLU A 331 -54.80 29.28 65.89
CA GLU A 331 -55.13 30.65 66.32
C GLU A 331 -56.43 31.17 65.69
N ALA A 332 -56.69 30.87 64.42
CA ALA A 332 -57.98 31.17 63.79
C ALA A 332 -59.16 30.47 64.50
N GLY A 333 -58.91 29.30 65.11
CA GLY A 333 -59.85 28.63 66.00
C GLY A 333 -60.05 29.36 67.34
N VAL A 334 -59.00 29.93 67.92
CA VAL A 334 -59.01 30.63 69.22
C VAL A 334 -59.63 32.03 69.13
N VAL A 335 -59.41 32.78 68.05
CA VAL A 335 -60.04 34.11 67.85
C VAL A 335 -61.56 33.99 67.70
N LYS A 336 -62.04 32.89 67.09
CA LYS A 336 -63.48 32.57 67.03
C LYS A 336 -64.08 32.21 68.39
N GLY A 337 -63.24 31.84 69.38
CA GLY A 337 -63.64 31.54 70.76
C GLY A 337 -63.73 32.77 71.67
N ARG A 338 -62.89 33.80 71.46
CA ARG A 338 -62.82 34.99 72.34
C ARG A 338 -63.84 36.08 72.03
N SER A 339 -64.51 36.06 70.87
CA SER A 339 -65.63 36.98 70.56
C SER A 339 -67.00 36.46 71.04
N ARG A 340 -67.04 35.34 71.78
CA ARG A 340 -68.27 34.74 72.35
C ARG A 340 -68.43 34.95 73.87
N GLY A 341 -67.69 35.89 74.45
CA GLY A 341 -67.77 36.29 75.86
C GLY A 341 -68.47 37.62 76.09
N ALA A 342 -69.59 37.90 75.41
CA ALA A 342 -70.45 39.05 75.71
C ALA A 342 -71.87 38.84 75.15
N ARG A 343 -72.64 37.94 75.79
CA ARG A 343 -74.10 37.96 75.91
C ARG A 343 -74.61 36.69 76.63
N SER A 344 -74.77 36.78 77.95
CA SER A 344 -75.88 36.15 78.68
C SER A 344 -76.99 37.20 78.71
N THR A 345 -78.24 36.94 78.35
CA THR A 345 -79.24 36.17 79.12
C THR A 345 -80.50 35.91 78.27
N GLY A 346 -81.26 34.86 78.62
CA GLY A 346 -82.67 34.67 78.22
C GLY A 346 -82.93 33.48 77.29
N SER A 347 -83.23 32.31 77.85
CA SER A 347 -84.53 31.58 77.78
C SER A 347 -84.74 30.83 76.44
N THR A 348 -85.34 29.66 76.30
CA THR A 348 -86.29 28.84 77.08
C THR A 348 -86.22 27.43 76.42
N SER A 349 -86.20 26.34 77.18
CA SER A 349 -87.28 25.33 77.27
C SER A 349 -87.47 24.39 76.07
N GLU A 350 -87.64 23.12 76.44
CA GLU A 350 -88.29 22.00 75.73
C GLU A 350 -87.54 21.32 74.58
N ALA A 351 -87.71 20.01 74.33
CA ALA A 351 -88.11 18.82 75.08
C ALA A 351 -88.29 17.74 73.98
N LYS A 352 -88.08 16.47 74.35
CA LYS A 352 -88.56 15.26 73.64
C LYS A 352 -87.99 15.06 72.23
N GLY A 353 -87.34 13.95 71.93
CA GLY A 353 -87.84 12.60 72.18
C GLY A 353 -87.77 11.83 70.84
N PRO A 354 -87.81 10.49 70.87
CA PRO A 354 -87.00 9.66 69.97
C PRO A 354 -87.83 8.96 68.88
N THR A 355 -87.15 8.06 68.16
CA THR A 355 -87.63 6.92 67.37
C THR A 355 -87.91 7.12 65.88
N GLY A 356 -87.46 6.12 65.12
CA GLY A 356 -87.57 5.96 63.67
C GLY A 356 -86.48 5.01 63.19
#